data_AF-A0A956CJS3-F1
#
_entry.id   AF-A0A956CJS3-F1
#
_cell.length_a   1.000
_cell.length_b   1.000
_cell.length_c   1.000
_cell.angle_alpha   90.00
_cell.angle_beta   90.00
_cell.angle_gamma   90.00
#
_symmetry.space_group_name_H-M   'P 1'
#
loop_
_entity.id
_entity.type
_entity.pdbx_description
1 polymer ?
#
loop_
_entity_poly.entity_id
_entity_poly.type
_entity_poly.pdbx_seq_one_letter_code
_entity_poly.pdbx_strand_id
1 'polypeptide(L)'
;MRSAGWALLLGLLVCSRPGAVARADGETGSLTIHPDEALRSFAIRVAETLERRTGRRVRVGDAPPGGVPEAVPAGDLALVRDGDAVVLTRANAQGGVSRASLTIARLDDGAVRATALTIETMEDAAAELESAPASTGPAERRAPGANESDWVYRAYAREDSSRLPSARPAFMGRFMGGYSPVDHMVLLGPGLAFGLCVRNDCFMIEMEVPLFAQSTTLPQGGRVRFRSVNLSARIQYRPLTFGRITPGINAGFVTRVGSAVVAGDGGGSQATTDLRARISLELAVRLVGVVEALAEVGSDLVIDAASVRTEGELRGFRSDPTPWAIAGIRIRP
;
A
#
# COMPACT_ATOMS: atom_id res chain seq x y z
N MET A 1 -37.09 31.80 20.06
CA MET A 1 -35.91 32.35 20.74
C MET A 1 -34.65 31.69 20.16
N ARG A 2 -33.76 32.52 19.59
CA ARG A 2 -32.30 32.35 19.35
C ARG A 2 -31.74 31.17 18.52
N SER A 3 -31.51 31.46 17.23
CA SER A 3 -30.23 31.46 16.46
C SER A 3 -29.06 30.51 16.81
N ALA A 4 -28.56 29.79 15.78
CA ALA A 4 -27.15 29.72 15.29
C ALA A 4 -27.10 28.55 14.27
N GLY A 5 -26.60 28.63 13.03
CA GLY A 5 -25.43 29.33 12.52
C GLY A 5 -24.48 28.27 11.94
N TRP A 6 -24.59 27.94 10.65
CA TRP A 6 -23.62 27.10 9.93
C TRP A 6 -23.32 27.74 8.57
N ALA A 7 -22.09 28.24 8.43
CA ALA A 7 -21.52 28.72 7.18
C ALA A 7 -20.04 28.33 7.10
N LEU A 8 -19.61 28.06 5.86
CA LEU A 8 -18.24 28.08 5.29
C LEU A 8 -17.28 26.91 5.52
N LEU A 9 -16.81 26.35 4.40
CA LEU A 9 -15.39 26.21 3.99
C LEU A 9 -15.36 25.82 2.48
N LEU A 10 -15.07 26.73 1.55
CA LEU A 10 -13.76 27.15 1.00
C LEU A 10 -13.10 26.13 0.06
N GLY A 11 -13.10 26.49 -1.24
CA GLY A 11 -12.41 25.79 -2.32
C GLY A 11 -10.97 26.26 -2.52
N LEU A 12 -10.18 25.42 -3.18
CA LEU A 12 -8.82 25.69 -3.65
C LEU A 12 -8.70 25.18 -5.09
N LEU A 13 -8.68 26.11 -6.05
CA LEU A 13 -8.28 25.89 -7.43
C LEU A 13 -6.80 26.31 -7.56
N VAL A 14 -5.94 25.37 -7.97
CA VAL A 14 -4.53 25.63 -8.28
C VAL A 14 -4.38 25.67 -9.80
N CYS A 15 -3.99 26.83 -10.34
CA CYS A 15 -3.63 27.00 -11.75
C CYS A 15 -2.16 26.57 -11.97
N SER A 16 -1.95 25.55 -12.80
CA SER A 16 -0.63 25.15 -13.30
C SER A 16 -0.37 25.72 -14.69
N ARG A 17 0.78 26.39 -14.89
CA ARG A 17 1.27 26.89 -16.19
C ARG A 17 2.03 25.77 -16.95
N PRO A 18 1.93 25.67 -18.28
CA PRO A 18 2.74 24.75 -19.08
C PRO A 18 4.13 25.35 -19.36
N GLY A 19 5.18 24.57 -19.08
CA GLY A 19 6.56 24.86 -19.48
C GLY A 19 6.91 24.21 -20.81
N ALA A 20 7.55 24.97 -21.70
CA ALA A 20 8.00 24.54 -23.02
C ALA A 20 9.18 23.56 -22.93
N VAL A 21 9.18 22.53 -23.79
CA VAL A 21 10.25 21.53 -23.92
C VAL A 21 11.24 21.99 -24.99
N ALA A 22 12.49 22.22 -24.59
CA ALA A 22 13.61 22.41 -25.50
C ALA A 22 14.19 21.05 -25.91
N ARG A 23 14.50 20.89 -27.20
CA ARG A 23 15.14 19.71 -27.80
C ARG A 23 16.66 19.82 -27.64
N ALA A 24 17.32 18.81 -27.10
CA ALA A 24 18.78 18.74 -26.97
C ALA A 24 19.39 17.87 -28.09
N ASP A 25 20.42 18.39 -28.73
CA ASP A 25 21.22 17.73 -29.77
C ASP A 25 22.11 16.60 -29.19
N GLY A 26 22.23 15.50 -29.93
CA GLY A 26 22.75 14.22 -29.44
C GLY A 26 24.27 14.10 -29.32
N GLU A 27 24.72 13.74 -28.12
CA GLU A 27 25.97 13.01 -27.91
C GLU A 27 25.73 11.54 -28.31
N THR A 28 26.44 11.04 -29.32
CA THR A 28 26.48 9.61 -29.65
C THR A 28 27.11 8.84 -28.48
N GLY A 29 26.27 8.30 -27.61
CA GLY A 29 26.70 7.59 -26.40
C GLY A 29 27.70 6.47 -26.70
N SER A 30 28.71 6.29 -25.85
CA SER A 30 29.64 5.16 -25.93
C SER A 30 29.13 3.97 -25.12
N LEU A 31 29.28 2.74 -25.61
CA LEU A 31 28.97 1.52 -24.85
C LEU A 31 30.25 0.86 -24.32
N THR A 32 30.27 0.42 -23.06
CA THR A 32 31.34 -0.42 -22.52
C THR A 32 30.85 -1.84 -22.25
N ILE A 33 31.60 -2.84 -22.72
CA ILE A 33 31.38 -4.26 -22.44
C ILE A 33 32.40 -4.72 -21.38
N HIS A 34 31.92 -5.28 -20.27
CA HIS A 34 32.68 -5.85 -19.15
C HIS A 34 32.62 -7.37 -19.20
N PRO A 35 33.54 -8.03 -19.92
CA PRO A 35 33.52 -9.48 -20.04
C PRO A 35 34.19 -10.15 -18.84
N ASP A 36 33.74 -11.35 -18.52
CA ASP A 36 34.56 -12.30 -17.77
C ASP A 36 35.93 -12.46 -18.44
N GLU A 37 36.95 -12.75 -17.63
CA GLU A 37 38.33 -12.91 -18.12
C GLU A 37 38.42 -13.93 -19.26
N ALA A 38 37.70 -15.05 -19.15
CA ALA A 38 37.64 -16.10 -20.17
C ALA A 38 36.96 -15.66 -21.48
N LEU A 39 36.11 -14.63 -21.45
CA LEU A 39 35.36 -14.12 -22.59
C LEU A 39 35.99 -12.86 -23.22
N ARG A 40 37.12 -12.39 -22.72
CA ARG A 40 37.71 -11.11 -23.16
C ARG A 40 38.02 -11.06 -24.66
N SER A 41 38.62 -12.10 -25.23
CA SER A 41 38.92 -12.18 -26.66
C SER A 41 37.65 -12.23 -27.52
N PHE A 42 36.61 -12.90 -27.03
CA PHE A 42 35.31 -12.95 -27.67
C PHE A 42 34.62 -11.58 -27.63
N ALA A 43 34.66 -10.88 -26.50
CA ALA A 43 34.10 -9.54 -26.32
C ALA A 43 34.74 -8.49 -27.23
N ILE A 44 36.06 -8.56 -27.47
CA ILE A 44 36.75 -7.68 -28.44
C ILE A 44 36.15 -7.85 -29.83
N ARG A 45 35.94 -9.08 -30.27
CA ARG A 45 35.35 -9.38 -31.59
C ARG A 45 33.89 -8.93 -31.69
N VAL A 46 33.13 -9.07 -30.60
CA VAL A 46 31.76 -8.55 -30.49
C VAL A 46 31.75 -7.01 -30.57
N ALA A 47 32.64 -6.33 -29.84
CA ALA A 47 32.78 -4.88 -29.88
C ALA A 47 33.09 -4.39 -31.29
N GLU A 48 34.10 -4.95 -31.97
CA GLU A 48 34.43 -4.59 -33.36
C GLU A 48 33.23 -4.79 -34.31
N THR A 49 32.44 -5.85 -34.09
CA THR A 49 31.26 -6.13 -34.89
C THR A 49 30.15 -5.11 -34.63
N LEU A 50 29.93 -4.73 -33.37
CA LEU A 50 28.98 -3.68 -32.99
C LEU A 50 29.38 -2.31 -33.51
N GLU A 51 30.67 -1.93 -33.42
CA GLU A 51 31.17 -0.66 -33.94
C GLU A 51 30.94 -0.55 -35.44
N ARG A 52 31.25 -1.61 -36.20
CA ARG A 52 31.00 -1.66 -37.65
C ARG A 52 29.52 -1.54 -38.02
N ARG A 53 28.64 -2.14 -37.21
CA ARG A 53 27.19 -2.18 -37.48
C ARG A 53 26.47 -0.88 -37.13
N THR A 54 26.79 -0.34 -35.95
CA THR A 54 26.05 0.79 -35.36
C THR A 54 26.73 2.14 -35.60
N GLY A 55 28.00 2.15 -35.99
CA GLY A 55 28.82 3.37 -36.05
C GLY A 55 29.14 3.96 -34.66
N ARG A 56 28.70 3.30 -33.59
CA ARG A 56 28.90 3.71 -32.19
C ARG A 56 30.23 3.19 -31.68
N ARG A 57 30.93 3.96 -30.86
CA ARG A 57 32.16 3.52 -30.20
C ARG A 57 31.85 2.50 -29.10
N VAL A 58 32.49 1.33 -29.13
CA VAL A 58 32.31 0.26 -28.15
C VAL A 58 33.65 -0.08 -27.49
N ARG A 59 33.73 0.08 -26.17
CA ARG A 59 34.93 -0.20 -25.38
C ARG A 59 34.80 -1.56 -24.72
N VAL A 60 35.91 -2.25 -24.52
CA VAL A 60 35.98 -3.46 -23.67
C VAL A 60 36.68 -3.09 -22.38
N GLY A 61 35.95 -3.13 -21.28
CA GLY A 61 36.41 -2.80 -19.93
C GLY A 61 36.96 -4.00 -19.17
N ASP A 62 37.18 -3.80 -17.86
CA ASP A 62 37.59 -4.85 -16.93
C ASP A 62 36.41 -5.75 -16.54
N ALA A 63 36.71 -6.95 -16.04
CA ALA A 63 35.69 -7.91 -15.63
C ALA A 63 34.81 -7.39 -14.48
N PRO A 64 33.54 -7.85 -14.38
CA PRO A 64 32.66 -7.49 -13.27
C PRO A 64 33.26 -7.95 -11.92
N PRO A 65 33.21 -7.13 -10.86
CA PRO A 65 33.79 -7.47 -9.57
C PRO A 65 33.08 -8.68 -8.95
N GLY A 66 33.87 -9.64 -8.47
CA GLY A 66 33.36 -10.84 -7.79
C GLY A 66 32.56 -11.79 -8.69
N GLY A 67 32.65 -11.66 -10.01
CA GLY A 67 31.85 -12.47 -10.95
C GLY A 67 30.35 -12.18 -10.88
N VAL A 68 29.97 -11.02 -10.32
CA VAL A 68 28.59 -10.56 -10.20
C VAL A 68 28.24 -9.76 -11.46
N PRO A 69 27.47 -10.30 -12.42
CA PRO A 69 27.22 -9.65 -13.72
C PRO A 69 26.50 -8.31 -13.61
N GLU A 70 25.79 -8.07 -12.51
CA GLU A 70 25.03 -6.85 -12.26
C GLU A 70 25.90 -5.69 -11.74
N ALA A 71 27.15 -5.97 -11.32
CA ALA A 71 28.02 -4.98 -10.70
C ALA A 71 28.83 -4.15 -11.72
N VAL A 72 28.15 -3.65 -12.75
CA VAL A 72 28.72 -2.76 -13.80
C VAL A 72 28.08 -1.36 -13.75
N PRO A 73 28.76 -0.31 -14.24
CA PRO A 73 28.20 1.04 -14.26
C PRO A 73 26.91 1.12 -15.09
N ALA A 74 26.06 2.12 -14.77
CA ALA A 74 24.83 2.34 -15.51
C ALA A 74 25.11 2.63 -17.00
N GLY A 75 24.38 1.94 -17.88
CA GLY A 75 24.57 1.99 -19.34
C GLY A 75 25.60 1.00 -19.88
N ASP A 76 26.41 0.38 -19.01
CA ASP A 76 27.38 -0.62 -19.40
C ASP A 76 26.79 -2.04 -19.37
N LEU A 77 27.47 -2.95 -20.07
CA LEU A 77 27.03 -4.33 -20.27
C LEU A 77 28.06 -5.32 -19.77
N ALA A 78 27.67 -6.22 -18.88
CA ALA A 78 28.46 -7.39 -18.51
C ALA A 78 28.22 -8.55 -19.47
N LEU A 79 29.27 -9.33 -19.71
CA LEU A 79 29.25 -10.52 -20.55
C LEU A 79 29.92 -11.67 -19.79
N VAL A 80 29.11 -12.59 -19.26
CA VAL A 80 29.56 -13.64 -18.31
C VAL A 80 29.23 -15.02 -18.88
N ARG A 81 30.08 -16.02 -18.60
CA ARG A 81 29.82 -17.41 -19.00
C ARG A 81 29.10 -18.14 -17.87
N ASP A 82 27.95 -18.74 -18.19
CA ASP A 82 27.24 -19.65 -17.28
C ASP A 82 27.02 -20.99 -17.98
N GLY A 83 27.91 -21.96 -17.71
CA GLY A 83 27.94 -23.25 -18.39
C GLY A 83 28.14 -23.13 -19.91
N ASP A 84 27.15 -23.59 -20.67
CA ASP A 84 27.11 -23.49 -22.13
C ASP A 84 26.44 -22.20 -22.64
N ALA A 85 25.99 -21.34 -21.74
CA ALA A 85 25.40 -20.05 -22.07
C ALA A 85 26.36 -18.88 -21.87
N VAL A 86 26.13 -17.83 -22.67
CA VAL A 86 26.68 -16.50 -22.46
C VAL A 86 25.55 -15.60 -21.98
N VAL A 87 25.71 -15.06 -20.78
CA VAL A 87 24.74 -14.18 -20.12
C VAL A 87 25.17 -12.74 -20.32
N LEU A 88 24.29 -11.96 -20.93
CA LEU A 88 24.41 -10.53 -21.13
C LEU A 88 23.61 -9.84 -20.03
N THR A 89 24.24 -8.95 -19.28
CA THR A 89 23.56 -8.16 -18.24
C THR A 89 23.87 -6.69 -18.43
N ARG A 90 22.88 -5.88 -18.76
CA ARG A 90 23.01 -4.42 -18.85
C ARG A 90 22.48 -3.76 -17.60
N ALA A 91 23.26 -2.87 -17.00
CA ALA A 91 22.77 -2.03 -15.91
C ALA A 91 22.00 -0.83 -16.49
N ASN A 92 20.75 -0.64 -16.06
CA ASN A 92 19.91 0.44 -16.59
C ASN A 92 20.10 1.74 -15.79
N ALA A 93 20.00 2.89 -16.45
CA ALA A 93 20.19 4.21 -15.83
C ALA A 93 19.21 4.50 -14.68
N GLN A 94 18.00 3.92 -14.73
CA GLN A 94 16.93 4.11 -13.75
C GLN A 94 17.01 3.12 -12.56
N GLY A 95 18.06 2.30 -12.49
CA GLY A 95 18.19 1.22 -11.53
C GLY A 95 17.47 -0.07 -11.99
N GLY A 96 18.14 -1.21 -11.82
CA GLY A 96 17.71 -2.51 -12.34
C GLY A 96 18.65 -3.03 -13.43
N VAL A 97 18.40 -4.25 -13.89
CA VAL A 97 19.20 -4.91 -14.92
C VAL A 97 18.33 -5.53 -16.01
N SER A 98 18.73 -5.36 -17.26
CA SER A 98 18.19 -6.13 -18.38
C SER A 98 19.10 -7.33 -18.63
N ARG A 99 18.53 -8.53 -18.75
CA ARG A 99 19.31 -9.76 -18.99
C ARG A 99 18.85 -10.46 -20.25
N ALA A 100 19.83 -11.01 -20.98
CA ALA A 100 19.60 -11.95 -22.06
C ALA A 100 20.57 -13.13 -21.89
N SER A 101 20.13 -14.32 -22.27
CA SER A 101 20.96 -15.53 -22.25
C SER A 101 21.00 -16.15 -23.63
N LEU A 102 22.20 -16.49 -24.10
CA LEU A 102 22.44 -17.13 -25.38
C LEU A 102 23.13 -18.46 -25.14
N THR A 103 22.49 -19.57 -25.51
CA THR A 103 23.13 -20.88 -25.50
C THR A 103 24.16 -20.94 -26.63
N ILE A 104 25.45 -20.92 -26.27
CA ILE A 104 26.58 -20.84 -27.19
C ILE A 104 27.54 -22.00 -26.91
N ALA A 105 27.34 -23.09 -27.66
CA ALA A 105 28.19 -24.27 -27.59
C ALA A 105 29.66 -23.97 -27.97
N ARG A 106 29.91 -23.03 -28.89
CA ARG A 106 31.25 -22.63 -29.35
C ARG A 106 31.33 -21.13 -29.62
N LEU A 107 32.44 -20.50 -29.22
CA LEU A 107 32.69 -19.05 -29.39
C LEU A 107 33.22 -18.73 -30.80
N ASP A 108 32.45 -19.05 -31.83
CA ASP A 108 32.78 -18.81 -33.24
C ASP A 108 32.21 -17.49 -33.81
N ASP A 109 32.38 -17.25 -35.10
CA ASP A 109 31.88 -16.06 -35.80
C ASP A 109 30.36 -15.95 -35.76
N GLY A 110 29.65 -17.08 -35.74
CA GLY A 110 28.20 -17.12 -35.61
C GLY A 110 27.78 -16.62 -34.22
N ALA A 111 28.44 -17.11 -33.18
CA ALA A 111 28.25 -16.67 -31.80
C ALA A 111 28.54 -15.17 -31.61
N VAL A 112 29.61 -14.66 -32.23
CA VAL A 112 29.94 -13.22 -32.20
C VAL A 112 28.80 -12.39 -32.79
N ARG A 113 28.29 -12.78 -33.97
CA ARG A 113 27.18 -12.07 -34.62
C ARG A 113 25.88 -12.14 -33.82
N ALA A 114 25.54 -13.32 -33.30
CA ALA A 114 24.35 -13.49 -32.47
C ALA A 114 24.42 -12.61 -31.22
N THR A 115 25.57 -12.61 -30.53
CA THR A 115 25.79 -11.79 -29.33
C THR A 115 25.71 -10.30 -29.65
N ALA A 116 26.31 -9.85 -30.76
CA ALA A 116 26.21 -8.45 -31.20
C ALA A 116 24.76 -8.04 -31.46
N LEU A 117 23.97 -8.88 -32.15
CA LEU A 117 22.54 -8.59 -32.41
C LEU A 117 21.72 -8.54 -31.12
N THR A 118 22.00 -9.42 -30.17
CA THR A 118 21.32 -9.39 -28.87
C THR A 118 21.67 -8.12 -28.09
N ILE A 119 22.93 -7.69 -28.10
CA ILE A 119 23.33 -6.42 -27.48
C ILE A 119 22.62 -5.25 -28.17
N GLU A 120 22.55 -5.22 -29.50
CA GLU A 120 21.83 -4.19 -30.27
C GLU A 120 20.35 -4.15 -29.87
N THR A 121 19.70 -5.32 -29.77
CA THR A 121 18.30 -5.44 -29.35
C THR A 121 18.09 -4.94 -27.91
N MET A 122 19.03 -5.24 -27.00
CA MET A 122 18.98 -4.78 -25.62
C MET A 122 19.14 -3.25 -25.53
N GLU A 123 19.97 -2.66 -26.38
CA GLU A 123 20.19 -1.22 -26.45
C GLU A 123 18.99 -0.49 -27.04
N ASP A 124 18.38 -1.04 -28.09
CA ASP A 124 17.16 -0.48 -28.69
C ASP A 124 16.00 -0.51 -27.69
N ALA A 125 15.82 -1.64 -26.98
CA ALA A 125 14.82 -1.76 -25.92
C ALA A 125 15.09 -0.77 -24.77
N ALA A 126 16.35 -0.54 -24.43
CA ALA A 126 16.72 0.46 -23.42
C ALA A 126 16.42 1.89 -23.89
N ALA A 127 16.73 2.22 -25.14
CA ALA A 127 16.44 3.54 -25.71
C ALA A 127 14.94 3.82 -25.81
N GLU A 128 14.12 2.81 -26.12
CA GLU A 128 12.66 2.92 -26.12
C GLU A 128 12.12 3.22 -24.71
N LEU A 129 12.64 2.53 -23.69
CA LEU A 129 12.29 2.79 -22.28
C LEU A 129 12.72 4.19 -21.82
N GLU A 130 13.87 4.67 -22.27
CA GLU A 130 14.40 6.00 -21.94
C GLU A 130 13.63 7.13 -22.66
N SER A 131 13.09 6.88 -23.85
CA SER A 131 12.37 7.86 -24.67
C SER A 131 10.87 7.90 -24.44
N ALA A 132 10.29 6.91 -23.74
CA ALA A 132 8.86 6.88 -23.45
C ALA A 132 8.44 8.07 -22.57
N PRO A 133 7.49 8.91 -23.01
CA PRO A 133 7.00 10.01 -22.19
C PRO A 133 6.31 9.46 -20.93
N ALA A 134 6.57 10.08 -19.77
CA ALA A 134 5.95 9.75 -18.50
C ALA A 134 4.44 10.10 -18.51
N SER A 135 3.63 9.34 -19.24
CA SER A 135 2.18 9.51 -19.26
C SER A 135 1.49 8.53 -18.32
N THR A 136 0.81 9.11 -17.33
CA THR A 136 -0.21 8.52 -16.48
C THR A 136 -1.33 7.83 -17.27
N GLY A 137 -1.52 6.52 -17.10
CA GLY A 137 -2.75 5.82 -17.48
C GLY A 137 -2.56 4.32 -17.79
N PRO A 138 -3.43 3.41 -17.32
CA PRO A 138 -3.32 1.99 -17.60
C PRO A 138 -3.86 1.69 -19.01
N ALA A 139 -2.97 1.46 -19.96
CA ALA A 139 -3.34 1.00 -21.29
C ALA A 139 -3.38 -0.54 -21.31
N GLU A 140 -4.54 -1.04 -20.92
CA GLU A 140 -5.07 -2.35 -21.30
C GLU A 140 -5.26 -2.38 -22.82
N ARG A 141 -4.47 -3.19 -23.53
CA ARG A 141 -4.79 -3.82 -24.83
C ARG A 141 -3.73 -4.86 -25.18
N ARG A 142 -4.03 -6.13 -24.88
CA ARG A 142 -3.28 -7.30 -25.35
C ARG A 142 -3.98 -7.87 -26.58
N ALA A 143 -3.23 -8.05 -27.67
CA ALA A 143 -3.66 -8.90 -28.79
C ALA A 143 -3.53 -10.39 -28.40
N PRO A 144 -4.40 -11.28 -28.91
CA PRO A 144 -4.33 -12.71 -28.62
C PRO A 144 -3.42 -13.43 -29.64
N GLY A 145 -2.44 -14.18 -29.14
CA GLY A 145 -1.72 -15.16 -29.94
C GLY A 145 -0.20 -15.11 -29.87
N ALA A 146 0.37 -15.45 -28.71
CA ALA A 146 1.71 -16.00 -28.63
C ALA A 146 1.80 -16.85 -27.35
N ASN A 147 1.80 -18.17 -27.54
CA ASN A 147 2.09 -19.13 -26.49
C ASN A 147 3.61 -19.12 -26.26
N GLU A 148 4.06 -18.27 -25.35
CA GLU A 148 5.33 -18.48 -24.66
C GLU A 148 5.16 -17.90 -23.26
N SER A 149 5.46 -18.70 -22.25
CA SER A 149 5.33 -18.34 -20.85
C SER A 149 6.48 -17.41 -20.49
N ASP A 150 6.39 -16.18 -20.99
CA ASP A 150 7.29 -15.09 -20.65
C ASP A 150 6.95 -14.65 -19.23
N TRP A 151 7.75 -15.14 -18.27
CA TRP A 151 7.74 -14.63 -16.91
C TRP A 151 8.31 -13.22 -16.96
N VAL A 152 7.44 -12.25 -17.28
CA VAL A 152 7.75 -10.83 -17.14
C VAL A 152 7.90 -10.56 -15.64
N TYR A 153 9.12 -10.71 -15.13
CA TYR A 153 9.54 -9.94 -13.96
C TYR A 153 9.49 -8.48 -14.38
N ARG A 154 8.33 -7.85 -14.19
CA ARG A 154 8.26 -6.40 -14.10
C ARG A 154 9.10 -6.05 -12.89
N ALA A 155 10.38 -5.72 -13.12
CA ALA A 155 11.07 -4.85 -12.21
C ALA A 155 10.22 -3.58 -12.21
N TYR A 156 9.35 -3.47 -11.20
CA TYR A 156 8.68 -2.22 -10.92
C TYR A 156 9.77 -1.17 -10.97
N ALA A 157 9.58 -0.15 -11.82
CA ALA A 157 10.38 1.06 -11.74
C ALA A 157 10.52 1.32 -10.24
N ARG A 158 11.76 1.43 -9.76
CA ARG A 158 11.99 1.91 -8.41
C ARG A 158 11.61 3.38 -8.48
N GLU A 159 10.31 3.63 -8.59
CA GLU A 159 9.67 4.91 -8.35
C GLU A 159 10.32 5.37 -7.08
N ASP A 160 10.93 6.54 -7.18
CA ASP A 160 11.57 7.25 -6.10
C ASP A 160 10.63 7.12 -4.89
N SER A 161 10.90 6.10 -4.05
CA SER A 161 9.91 5.61 -3.06
C SER A 161 9.69 6.63 -1.94
N SER A 162 10.45 7.72 -2.04
CA SER A 162 10.30 8.98 -1.34
C SER A 162 9.05 9.79 -1.76
N ARG A 163 8.48 9.56 -2.95
CA ARG A 163 7.38 10.38 -3.52
C ARG A 163 6.03 9.70 -3.60
N LEU A 164 5.97 8.38 -3.79
CA LEU A 164 4.68 7.69 -3.72
C LEU A 164 4.34 7.34 -2.27
N PRO A 165 3.13 7.66 -1.80
CA PRO A 165 2.65 7.18 -0.51
C PRO A 165 2.59 5.66 -0.51
N SER A 166 3.64 5.00 0.00
CA SER A 166 3.61 3.55 0.21
C SER A 166 2.65 3.23 1.35
N ALA A 167 1.65 2.41 1.05
CA ALA A 167 0.74 1.88 2.06
C ALA A 167 1.50 0.86 2.92
N ARG A 168 1.65 1.15 4.21
CA ARG A 168 2.31 0.27 5.18
C ARG A 168 1.27 -0.50 5.97
N PRO A 169 1.42 -1.82 6.16
CA PRO A 169 0.55 -2.56 7.04
C PRO A 169 0.66 -2.03 8.47
N ALA A 170 -0.48 -1.91 9.14
CA ALA A 170 -0.57 -1.51 10.52
C ALA A 170 -1.34 -2.57 11.30
N PHE A 171 -0.73 -3.05 12.38
CA PHE A 171 -1.36 -3.92 13.37
C PHE A 171 -1.44 -3.15 14.67
N MET A 172 -2.56 -3.28 15.36
CA MET A 172 -2.83 -2.52 16.56
C MET A 172 -3.57 -3.41 17.57
N GLY A 173 -2.93 -3.65 18.71
CA GLY A 173 -3.65 -4.07 19.91
C GLY A 173 -4.20 -2.85 20.62
N ARG A 174 -5.44 -2.93 21.14
CA ARG A 174 -6.03 -1.88 21.97
C ARG A 174 -6.73 -2.48 23.18
N PHE A 175 -6.57 -1.83 24.32
CA PHE A 175 -7.43 -2.05 25.48
C PHE A 175 -8.21 -0.77 25.72
N MET A 176 -9.54 -0.86 25.74
CA MET A 176 -10.40 0.29 25.96
C MET A 176 -10.89 0.31 27.39
N GLY A 177 -10.82 1.49 28.01
CA GLY A 177 -11.64 1.87 29.14
C GLY A 177 -12.37 3.17 28.79
N GLY A 178 -13.68 3.20 28.98
CA GLY A 178 -14.50 4.31 28.57
C GLY A 178 -15.87 4.36 29.24
N TYR A 179 -16.65 5.36 28.88
CA TYR A 179 -17.99 5.57 29.43
C TYR A 179 -18.91 6.13 28.36
N SER A 180 -20.14 5.62 28.31
CA SER A 180 -21.23 6.26 27.56
C SER A 180 -22.20 6.92 28.55
N PRO A 181 -22.38 8.25 28.49
CA PRO A 181 -23.30 8.96 29.39
C PRO A 181 -24.77 8.68 29.08
N VAL A 182 -25.08 8.24 27.85
CA VAL A 182 -26.45 7.97 27.42
C VAL A 182 -26.96 6.63 27.94
N ASP A 183 -26.08 5.64 28.02
CA ASP A 183 -26.40 4.30 28.50
C ASP A 183 -25.96 4.07 29.96
N HIS A 184 -25.34 5.08 30.58
CA HIS A 184 -24.74 5.01 31.92
C HIS A 184 -23.85 3.78 32.12
N MET A 185 -23.10 3.40 31.09
CA MET A 185 -22.34 2.16 31.07
C MET A 185 -20.85 2.39 30.90
N VAL A 186 -20.08 1.55 31.58
CA VAL A 186 -18.62 1.45 31.39
C VAL A 186 -18.36 0.60 30.14
N LEU A 187 -17.56 1.15 29.24
CA LEU A 187 -17.08 0.48 28.05
C LEU A 187 -15.69 -0.06 28.37
N LEU A 188 -15.58 -1.36 28.64
CA LEU A 188 -14.30 -2.00 28.90
C LEU A 188 -14.14 -3.20 27.98
N GLY A 189 -12.99 -3.35 27.33
CA GLY A 189 -12.78 -4.48 26.44
C GLY A 189 -11.43 -4.47 25.73
N PRO A 190 -10.86 -5.66 25.47
CA PRO A 190 -9.78 -5.79 24.52
C PRO A 190 -10.30 -5.63 23.08
N GLY A 191 -9.41 -5.17 22.21
CA GLY A 191 -9.64 -5.10 20.79
C GLY A 191 -8.36 -5.28 19.99
N LEU A 192 -8.54 -5.67 18.74
CA LEU A 192 -7.49 -5.81 17.75
C LEU A 192 -7.90 -5.02 16.52
N ALA A 193 -6.94 -4.42 15.84
CA ALA A 193 -7.15 -3.75 14.59
C ALA A 193 -6.02 -4.07 13.61
N PHE A 194 -6.39 -4.15 12.34
CA PHE A 194 -5.47 -4.32 11.23
C PHE A 194 -5.84 -3.33 10.13
N GLY A 195 -4.85 -2.86 9.39
CA GLY A 195 -5.11 -1.82 8.42
C GLY A 195 -3.91 -1.47 7.55
N LEU A 196 -4.10 -0.42 6.77
CA LEU A 196 -3.10 0.14 5.88
C LEU A 196 -2.95 1.62 6.17
N CYS A 197 -1.72 2.07 6.36
CA CYS A 197 -1.40 3.46 6.59
C CYS A 197 -0.64 4.05 5.41
N VAL A 198 -1.13 5.18 4.92
CA VAL A 198 -0.45 6.05 3.98
C VAL A 198 0.06 7.25 4.77
N ARG A 199 1.37 7.33 4.97
CA ARG A 199 1.99 8.33 5.88
C ARG A 199 1.43 8.17 7.30
N ASN A 200 0.76 9.20 7.82
CA ASN A 200 0.14 9.18 9.16
C ASN A 200 -1.34 8.76 9.12
N ASP A 201 -1.95 8.76 7.93
CA ASP A 201 -3.36 8.47 7.74
C ASP A 201 -3.55 6.97 7.56
N CYS A 202 -4.57 6.39 8.18
CA CYS A 202 -4.76 4.95 8.17
C CYS A 202 -6.20 4.57 7.88
N PHE A 203 -6.38 3.51 7.10
CA PHE A 203 -7.64 2.78 7.06
C PHE A 203 -7.49 1.55 7.95
N MET A 204 -8.36 1.42 8.95
CA MET A 204 -8.31 0.37 9.97
C MET A 204 -9.62 -0.41 9.99
N ILE A 205 -9.51 -1.72 10.08
CA ILE A 205 -10.59 -2.64 10.44
C ILE A 205 -10.32 -3.09 11.87
N GLU A 206 -11.29 -2.91 12.75
CA GLU A 206 -11.16 -3.18 14.18
C GLU A 206 -12.20 -4.19 14.64
N MET A 207 -11.79 -5.02 15.58
CA MET A 207 -12.65 -5.96 16.28
C MET A 207 -12.48 -5.73 17.77
N GLU A 208 -13.58 -5.54 18.47
CA GLU A 208 -13.60 -5.31 19.92
C GLU A 208 -14.64 -6.21 20.58
N VAL A 209 -14.27 -6.70 21.76
CA VAL A 209 -15.15 -7.53 22.57
C VAL A 209 -15.41 -6.80 23.88
N PRO A 210 -16.56 -6.11 24.03
CA PRO A 210 -16.93 -5.52 25.30
C PRO A 210 -17.06 -6.60 26.37
N LEU A 211 -16.47 -6.38 27.54
CA LEU A 211 -16.55 -7.31 28.68
C LEU A 211 -17.94 -7.33 29.29
N PHE A 212 -18.65 -6.19 29.26
CA PHE A 212 -19.97 -6.03 29.83
C PHE A 212 -21.05 -6.08 28.74
N ALA A 213 -22.12 -6.83 29.00
CA ALA A 213 -23.29 -6.81 28.15
C ALA A 213 -24.04 -5.48 28.32
N GLN A 214 -24.52 -4.93 27.21
CA GLN A 214 -25.40 -3.76 27.23
C GLN A 214 -26.75 -4.19 27.78
N SER A 215 -27.30 -3.45 28.75
CA SER A 215 -28.65 -3.71 29.24
C SER A 215 -29.53 -2.50 28.99
N THR A 216 -30.62 -2.68 28.27
CA THR A 216 -31.65 -1.66 28.12
C THR A 216 -32.95 -2.14 28.75
N THR A 217 -33.72 -1.20 29.29
CA THR A 217 -35.06 -1.50 29.82
C THR A 217 -36.07 -1.09 28.77
N LEU A 218 -36.90 -2.05 28.35
CA LEU A 218 -38.02 -1.80 27.45
C LEU A 218 -39.06 -0.93 28.16
N PRO A 219 -39.86 -0.14 27.42
CA PRO A 219 -40.93 0.68 28.01
C PRO A 219 -41.92 -0.10 28.89
N GLN A 220 -42.08 -1.41 28.66
CA GLN A 220 -42.96 -2.30 29.43
C GLN A 220 -42.31 -2.90 30.69
N GLY A 221 -41.06 -2.55 31.01
CA GLY A 221 -40.36 -3.03 32.21
C GLY A 221 -39.49 -4.28 32.01
N GLY A 222 -39.56 -4.95 30.85
CA GLY A 222 -38.63 -6.04 30.49
C GLY A 222 -37.20 -5.54 30.28
N ARG A 223 -36.20 -6.35 30.63
CA ARG A 223 -34.78 -5.98 30.44
C ARG A 223 -34.15 -6.79 29.32
N VAL A 224 -33.62 -6.13 28.30
CA VAL A 224 -32.90 -6.78 27.21
C VAL A 224 -31.41 -6.69 27.49
N ARG A 225 -30.71 -7.83 27.49
CA ARG A 225 -29.25 -7.90 27.58
C ARG A 225 -28.69 -8.24 26.21
N PHE A 226 -27.83 -7.38 25.69
CA PHE A 226 -27.18 -7.54 24.39
C PHE A 226 -25.68 -7.72 24.57
N ARG A 227 -25.17 -8.86 24.10
CA ARG A 227 -23.73 -9.14 24.08
C ARG A 227 -23.25 -9.15 22.64
N SER A 228 -22.51 -8.12 22.27
CA SER A 228 -22.00 -7.93 20.92
C SER A 228 -20.51 -8.20 20.81
N VAL A 229 -20.09 -8.57 19.61
CA VAL A 229 -18.76 -8.30 19.08
C VAL A 229 -18.90 -7.07 18.18
N ASN A 230 -18.06 -6.06 18.41
CA ASN A 230 -18.06 -4.85 17.61
C ASN A 230 -17.01 -4.99 16.51
N LEU A 231 -17.43 -4.85 15.27
CA LEU A 231 -16.58 -4.79 14.10
C LEU A 231 -16.66 -3.37 13.55
N SER A 232 -15.54 -2.68 13.36
CA SER A 232 -15.53 -1.34 12.79
C SER A 232 -14.58 -1.22 11.62
N ALA A 233 -14.91 -0.33 10.70
CA ALA A 233 -14.04 0.07 9.60
C ALA A 233 -13.95 1.60 9.64
N ARG A 234 -12.75 2.15 9.83
CA ARG A 234 -12.55 3.59 9.98
C ARG A 234 -11.35 4.12 9.22
N ILE A 235 -11.49 5.34 8.74
CA ILE A 235 -10.38 6.17 8.25
C ILE A 235 -9.95 7.06 9.41
N GLN A 236 -8.65 7.11 9.63
CA GLN A 236 -7.96 7.91 10.62
C GLN A 236 -7.13 8.95 9.89
N TYR A 237 -7.43 10.23 10.11
CA TYR A 237 -6.72 11.36 9.51
C TYR A 237 -5.89 12.09 10.57
N ARG A 238 -4.58 12.23 10.33
CA ARG A 238 -3.59 12.78 11.28
C ARG A 238 -2.66 13.77 10.59
N PRO A 239 -3.17 14.98 10.29
CA PRO A 239 -2.43 15.93 9.49
C PRO A 239 -1.20 16.52 10.21
N LEU A 240 -1.23 16.55 11.55
CA LEU A 240 -0.26 17.29 12.36
C LEU A 240 0.39 16.38 13.39
N THR A 241 1.69 16.57 13.61
CA THR A 241 2.43 15.90 14.69
C THR A 241 3.29 16.92 15.41
N PHE A 242 3.08 17.05 16.71
CA PHE A 242 3.75 17.99 17.60
C PHE A 242 4.67 17.22 18.55
N GLY A 243 5.87 16.91 18.08
CA GLY A 243 6.81 16.08 18.84
C GLY A 243 6.24 14.68 19.10
N ARG A 244 5.86 14.40 20.35
CA ARG A 244 5.27 13.11 20.75
C ARG A 244 3.74 13.06 20.65
N ILE A 245 3.09 14.19 20.38
CA ILE A 245 1.63 14.30 20.38
C ILE A 245 1.12 14.37 18.95
N THR A 246 0.12 13.55 18.63
CA THR A 246 -0.50 13.47 17.31
C THR A 246 -2.02 13.54 17.46
N PRO A 247 -2.65 14.71 17.22
CA PRO A 247 -4.09 14.79 17.13
C PRO A 247 -4.59 14.17 15.81
N GLY A 248 -5.81 13.64 15.83
CA GLY A 248 -6.44 13.07 14.66
C GLY A 248 -7.96 13.13 14.70
N ILE A 249 -8.56 12.89 13.54
CA ILE A 249 -10.00 12.75 13.36
C ILE A 249 -10.22 11.35 12.78
N ASN A 250 -11.16 10.60 13.34
CA ASN A 250 -11.55 9.32 12.77
C ASN A 250 -13.02 9.35 12.34
N ALA A 251 -13.30 8.75 11.20
CA ALA A 251 -14.64 8.57 10.66
C ALA A 251 -14.79 7.17 10.09
N GLY A 252 -15.95 6.53 10.29
CA GLY A 252 -16.15 5.17 9.83
C GLY A 252 -17.51 4.60 10.18
N PHE A 253 -17.60 3.28 10.13
CA PHE A 253 -18.79 2.52 10.48
C PHE A 253 -18.45 1.50 11.55
N VAL A 254 -19.40 1.24 12.44
CA VAL A 254 -19.33 0.18 13.44
C VAL A 254 -20.57 -0.69 13.31
N THR A 255 -20.34 -1.99 13.17
CA THR A 255 -21.35 -3.03 13.19
C THR A 255 -21.20 -3.81 14.49
N ARG A 256 -22.28 -3.96 15.25
CA ARG A 256 -22.31 -4.77 16.47
C ARG A 256 -23.15 -5.99 16.18
N VAL A 257 -22.52 -7.17 16.21
CA VAL A 257 -23.20 -8.44 15.95
C VAL A 257 -23.24 -9.22 17.26
N GLY A 258 -24.41 -9.68 17.68
CA GLY A 258 -24.53 -10.30 18.98
C GLY A 258 -25.82 -11.04 19.23
N SER A 259 -25.94 -11.53 20.46
CA SER A 259 -27.16 -12.14 20.98
C SER A 259 -27.86 -11.18 21.93
N ALA A 260 -29.16 -10.98 21.71
CA ALA A 260 -30.05 -10.30 22.62
C ALA A 260 -30.88 -11.34 23.39
N VAL A 261 -30.92 -11.18 24.71
CA VAL A 261 -31.72 -12.02 25.62
C VAL A 261 -32.70 -11.13 26.36
N VAL A 262 -33.99 -11.42 26.24
CA VAL A 262 -35.06 -10.73 26.97
C VAL A 262 -35.22 -11.42 28.32
N ALA A 263 -34.92 -10.70 29.41
CA ALA A 263 -35.11 -11.21 30.76
C ALA A 263 -36.59 -11.14 31.15
N GLY A 264 -37.19 -12.28 31.49
CA GLY A 264 -38.56 -12.36 32.01
C GLY A 264 -39.40 -13.49 31.43
N ASP A 265 -39.29 -13.77 30.13
CA ASP A 265 -40.31 -14.58 29.41
C ASP A 265 -39.87 -15.99 28.99
N GLY A 266 -38.81 -16.55 29.57
CA GLY A 266 -38.22 -17.79 29.03
C GLY A 266 -37.75 -17.64 27.57
N GLY A 267 -37.63 -16.40 27.09
CA GLY A 267 -37.32 -16.05 25.71
C GLY A 267 -35.93 -16.53 25.32
N GLY A 268 -35.87 -17.23 24.18
CA GLY A 268 -34.61 -17.67 23.58
C GLY A 268 -33.72 -16.49 23.19
N SER A 269 -32.42 -16.77 23.08
CA SER A 269 -31.44 -15.83 22.54
C SER A 269 -31.76 -15.54 21.07
N GLN A 270 -31.93 -14.27 20.72
CA GLN A 270 -32.09 -13.83 19.33
C GLN A 270 -30.81 -13.18 18.82
N ALA A 271 -30.31 -13.62 17.66
CA ALA A 271 -29.22 -12.94 16.97
C ALA A 271 -29.71 -11.59 16.42
N THR A 272 -28.95 -10.52 16.66
CA THR A 272 -29.29 -9.17 16.22
C THR A 272 -28.03 -8.39 15.83
N THR A 273 -28.21 -7.42 14.94
CA THR A 273 -27.13 -6.63 14.34
C THR A 273 -27.50 -5.15 14.43
N ASP A 274 -26.54 -4.31 14.82
CA ASP A 274 -26.68 -2.86 14.93
C ASP A 274 -25.58 -2.19 14.09
N LEU A 275 -25.95 -1.35 13.14
CA LEU A 275 -25.04 -0.62 12.26
C LEU A 275 -25.09 0.88 12.57
N ARG A 276 -23.92 1.48 12.77
CA ARG A 276 -23.77 2.89 13.10
C ARG A 276 -22.65 3.55 12.32
N ALA A 277 -22.81 4.84 12.03
CA ALA A 277 -21.71 5.70 11.63
C ALA A 277 -20.99 6.19 12.89
N ARG A 278 -19.66 6.23 12.87
CA ARG A 278 -18.82 6.64 13.98
C ARG A 278 -17.95 7.82 13.56
N ILE A 279 -17.95 8.87 14.37
CA ILE A 279 -17.07 10.03 14.21
C ILE A 279 -16.40 10.32 15.56
N SER A 280 -15.11 10.65 15.54
CA SER A 280 -14.34 10.86 16.76
C SER A 280 -13.13 11.77 16.54
N LEU A 281 -12.67 12.34 17.66
CA LEU A 281 -11.40 13.04 17.78
C LEU A 281 -10.46 12.17 18.60
N GLU A 282 -9.24 11.99 18.12
CA GLU A 282 -8.19 11.24 18.80
C GLU A 282 -7.03 12.17 19.19
N LEU A 283 -6.46 11.91 20.37
CA LEU A 283 -5.17 12.42 20.80
C LEU A 283 -4.26 11.24 21.09
N ALA A 284 -3.23 11.05 20.28
CA ALA A 284 -2.20 10.03 20.49
C ALA A 284 -0.94 10.65 21.09
N VAL A 285 -0.33 9.97 22.06
CA VAL A 285 0.94 10.35 22.70
C VAL A 285 1.91 9.18 22.58
N ARG A 286 2.99 9.38 21.82
CA ARG A 286 4.06 8.38 21.68
C ARG A 286 4.82 8.25 23.00
N LEU A 287 4.75 7.07 23.59
CA LEU A 287 5.44 6.75 24.84
C LEU A 287 6.89 6.36 24.54
N VAL A 288 7.08 5.24 23.83
CA VAL A 288 8.39 4.68 23.47
C VAL A 288 8.25 3.89 22.18
N GLY A 289 9.13 4.15 21.20
CA GLY A 289 9.18 3.41 19.94
C GLY A 289 7.81 3.32 19.26
N VAL A 290 7.28 2.10 19.19
CA VAL A 290 6.00 1.72 18.58
C VAL A 290 4.79 1.86 19.51
N VAL A 291 4.98 2.20 20.79
CA VAL A 291 3.90 2.26 21.79
C VAL A 291 3.36 3.68 21.93
N GLU A 292 2.04 3.82 21.80
CA GLU A 292 1.31 5.08 21.92
C GLU A 292 0.20 4.95 22.97
N ALA A 293 0.07 5.93 23.87
CA ALA A 293 -1.16 6.13 24.62
C ALA A 293 -2.14 6.90 23.75
N LEU A 294 -3.43 6.58 23.83
CA LEU A 294 -4.47 7.27 23.07
C LEU A 294 -5.64 7.67 23.98
N ALA A 295 -6.19 8.84 23.72
CA ALA A 295 -7.47 9.28 24.22
C ALA A 295 -8.36 9.63 23.02
N GLU A 296 -9.58 9.12 22.98
CA GLU A 296 -10.50 9.31 21.87
C GLU A 296 -11.88 9.63 22.40
N VAL A 297 -12.51 10.67 21.86
CA VAL A 297 -13.89 11.07 22.18
C VAL A 297 -14.69 11.12 20.90
N GLY A 298 -15.91 10.59 20.92
CA GLY A 298 -16.69 10.44 19.71
C GLY A 298 -18.17 10.23 19.96
N SER A 299 -18.87 9.98 18.86
CA SER A 299 -20.29 9.67 18.87
C SER A 299 -20.61 8.64 17.79
N ASP A 300 -21.49 7.71 18.14
CA ASP A 300 -22.06 6.74 17.21
C ASP A 300 -23.46 7.20 16.79
N LEU A 301 -23.67 7.44 15.50
CA LEU A 301 -24.94 7.79 14.87
C LEU A 301 -25.61 6.51 14.36
N VAL A 302 -26.85 6.27 14.75
CA VAL A 302 -27.59 5.07 14.36
C VAL A 302 -27.95 5.13 12.88
N ILE A 303 -27.59 4.09 12.12
CA ILE A 303 -28.01 3.90 10.73
C ILE A 303 -29.11 2.84 10.68
N ASP A 304 -28.83 1.69 11.28
CA ASP A 304 -29.78 0.58 11.44
C ASP A 304 -29.67 0.07 12.87
N ALA A 305 -30.74 0.26 13.64
CA ALA A 305 -30.77 -0.17 15.02
C ALA A 305 -31.01 -1.68 15.05
N ALA A 306 -30.30 -2.38 15.94
CA ALA A 306 -30.69 -3.74 16.29
C ALA A 306 -32.19 -3.78 16.64
N SER A 307 -32.82 -4.94 16.48
CA SER A 307 -34.18 -5.16 16.94
C SER A 307 -34.36 -6.53 17.56
N VAL A 308 -35.33 -6.64 18.45
CA VAL A 308 -35.76 -7.89 19.09
C VAL A 308 -37.24 -8.07 18.85
N ARG A 309 -37.66 -9.30 18.54
CA ARG A 309 -39.07 -9.63 18.41
C ARG A 309 -39.61 -10.05 19.77
N THR A 310 -40.56 -9.28 20.30
CA THR A 310 -41.25 -9.57 21.57
C THR A 310 -42.74 -9.65 21.29
N GLU A 311 -43.42 -10.73 21.68
CA GLU A 311 -44.87 -10.92 21.47
C GLU A 311 -45.34 -10.73 20.00
N GLY A 312 -44.46 -11.01 19.02
CA GLY A 312 -44.76 -10.84 17.60
C GLY A 312 -44.47 -9.44 17.04
N GLU A 313 -44.16 -8.45 17.89
CA GLU A 313 -43.79 -7.10 17.49
C GLU A 313 -42.26 -6.95 17.38
N LEU A 314 -41.77 -6.34 16.30
CA LEU A 314 -40.36 -5.96 16.17
C LEU A 314 -40.10 -4.66 16.90
N ARG A 315 -39.18 -4.68 17.87
CA ARG A 315 -38.81 -3.50 18.64
C ARG A 315 -37.34 -3.19 18.47
N GLY A 316 -37.05 -2.01 17.94
CA GLY A 316 -35.70 -1.50 17.78
C GLY A 316 -35.06 -1.14 19.13
N PHE A 317 -33.74 -1.28 19.22
CA PHE A 317 -32.96 -0.59 20.23
C PHE A 317 -32.94 0.92 19.93
N ARG A 318 -32.54 1.70 20.93
CA ARG A 318 -32.56 3.18 20.90
C ARG A 318 -31.88 3.77 19.66
N SER A 319 -32.52 4.79 19.07
CA SER A 319 -32.07 5.50 17.84
C SER A 319 -31.21 6.74 18.09
N ASP A 320 -30.95 7.08 19.35
CA ASP A 320 -30.25 8.30 19.71
C ASP A 320 -28.73 8.20 19.44
N PRO A 321 -28.08 9.32 19.07
CA PRO A 321 -26.63 9.41 19.06
C PRO A 321 -26.02 8.96 20.40
N THR A 322 -25.01 8.10 20.35
CA THR A 322 -24.37 7.54 21.54
C THR A 322 -22.97 8.13 21.69
N PRO A 323 -22.78 9.21 22.47
CA PRO A 323 -21.47 9.73 22.76
C PRO A 323 -20.68 8.73 23.61
N TRP A 324 -19.36 8.74 23.45
CA TRP A 324 -18.44 7.92 24.22
C TRP A 324 -17.08 8.60 24.32
N ALA A 325 -16.34 8.24 25.35
CA ALA A 325 -14.94 8.57 25.51
C ALA A 325 -14.18 7.29 25.87
N ILE A 326 -13.00 7.10 25.30
CA ILE A 326 -12.12 5.97 25.57
C ILE A 326 -10.69 6.44 25.79
N ALA A 327 -9.97 5.73 26.65
CA ALA A 327 -8.52 5.79 26.74
C ALA A 327 -7.95 4.39 26.53
N GLY A 328 -6.75 4.32 25.96
CA GLY A 328 -6.11 3.04 25.69
C GLY A 328 -4.62 3.14 25.35
N ILE A 329 -4.03 1.97 25.14
CA ILE A 329 -2.66 1.81 24.67
C ILE A 329 -2.73 1.14 23.29
N ARG A 330 -1.94 1.64 22.35
CA ARG A 330 -1.76 1.12 20.99
C ARG A 330 -0.30 0.77 20.75
N ILE A 331 -0.08 -0.30 19.99
CA ILE A 331 1.22 -0.63 19.39
C ILE A 331 1.07 -0.35 17.88
N ARG A 332 1.96 0.45 17.28
CA ARG A 332 1.98 0.81 15.85
C ARG A 332 3.42 0.80 15.35
N PRO A 333 3.75 0.02 14.29
CA PRO A 333 5.09 -0.02 13.71
C PRO A 333 5.50 1.32 13.07
#